data_AF-A0A7X8EFM1-F1
#
_entry.id   AF-A0A7X8EFM1-F1
#
_cell.length_a   1.000
_cell.length_b   1.000
_cell.length_c   1.000
_cell.angle_alpha   90.00
_cell.angle_beta   90.00
_cell.angle_gamma   90.00
#
_symmetry.space_group_name_H-M   'P 1'
#
loop_
_entity.id
_entity.type
_entity.pdbx_description
1 polymer ?
#
loop_
_entity_poly.entity_id
_entity_poly.type
_entity_poly.pdbx_seq_one_letter_code
_entity_poly.pdbx_strand_id
1 'polypeptide(L)'
;MIQLYLLSVAYLVIGSGFLLSDTHGIKMNFLFSLRFAFRNNRAVRLSLVIGGFLLAIGLALFPIDPGPRIIGDLLPMLNIFLLSVWYLVEALHKAEAEELITSVVGRYRERTRERMGYATLVIALIHFLLPHFVLL
;
A
#
# COMPACT_ATOMS: atom_id res chain seq x y z
N MET A 1 18.08 3.47 7.89
CA MET A 1 18.85 3.90 6.70
C MET A 1 17.97 4.74 5.77
N ILE A 2 18.48 5.85 5.23
CA ILE A 2 17.68 6.78 4.42
C ILE A 2 17.05 6.14 3.17
N GLN A 3 17.71 5.13 2.59
CA GLN A 3 17.20 4.41 1.41
C GLN A 3 15.93 3.60 1.72
N LEU A 4 15.93 2.90 2.86
CA LEU A 4 14.77 2.09 3.30
C LEU A 4 13.57 2.97 3.61
N TYR A 5 13.82 4.14 4.22
CA TYR A 5 12.82 5.18 4.48
C TYR A 5 12.19 5.72 3.18
N LEU A 6 13.01 6.13 2.21
CA LEU A 6 12.47 6.64 0.94
C LEU A 6 11.68 5.57 0.19
N LEU A 7 12.13 4.32 0.28
CA LEU A 7 11.47 3.19 -0.36
C LEU A 7 10.14 2.83 0.33
N SER A 8 10.05 2.93 1.66
CA SER A 8 8.80 2.73 2.41
C SER A 8 7.76 3.80 2.05
N VAL A 9 8.17 5.08 2.01
CA VAL A 9 7.31 6.19 1.59
C VAL A 9 6.82 5.98 0.17
N ALA A 10 7.73 5.72 -0.78
CA ALA A 10 7.36 5.49 -2.17
C ALA A 10 6.37 4.33 -2.33
N TYR A 11 6.61 3.23 -1.61
CA TYR A 11 5.72 2.07 -1.61
C TYR A 11 4.32 2.40 -1.08
N LEU A 12 4.23 3.14 0.04
CA LEU A 12 2.95 3.56 0.61
C LEU A 12 2.19 4.51 -0.32
N VAL A 13 2.88 5.48 -0.95
CA VAL A 13 2.26 6.40 -1.92
C VAL A 13 1.72 5.63 -3.11
N ILE A 14 2.52 4.75 -3.72
CA ILE A 14 2.09 3.91 -4.84
C ILE A 14 0.90 3.02 -4.42
N GLY A 15 0.95 2.43 -3.23
CA GLY A 15 -0.12 1.58 -2.71
C GLY A 15 -1.42 2.31 -2.43
N SER A 16 -1.35 3.52 -1.88
CA SER A 16 -2.51 4.39 -1.74
C SER A 16 -3.12 4.73 -3.10
N GLY A 17 -2.29 4.98 -4.12
CA GLY A 17 -2.72 5.20 -5.49
C GLY A 17 -3.49 4.00 -6.06
N PHE A 18 -3.00 2.78 -5.85
CA PHE A 18 -3.73 1.57 -6.26
C PHE A 18 -5.07 1.42 -5.54
N LEU A 19 -5.12 1.66 -4.23
CA LEU A 19 -6.36 1.54 -3.46
C LEU A 19 -7.40 2.57 -3.89
N LEU A 20 -6.99 3.83 -4.15
CA LEU A 20 -7.88 4.94 -4.54
C LEU A 20 -8.23 4.93 -6.05
N SER A 21 -7.48 4.21 -6.88
CA SER A 21 -7.69 4.17 -8.33
C SER A 21 -9.07 3.67 -8.77
N ASP A 22 -9.75 2.85 -7.96
CA ASP A 22 -11.10 2.36 -8.28
C ASP A 22 -12.14 3.49 -8.17
N THR A 23 -12.00 4.36 -7.18
CA THR A 23 -12.87 5.53 -6.95
C THR A 23 -12.53 6.74 -7.81
N HIS A 24 -11.24 7.00 -8.03
CA HIS A 24 -10.76 8.25 -8.65
C HIS A 24 -10.15 8.04 -10.05
N GLY A 25 -10.03 6.80 -10.52
CA GLY A 25 -9.40 6.47 -11.80
C GLY A 25 -10.10 7.07 -13.02
N ILE A 26 -11.42 7.31 -12.95
CA ILE A 26 -12.17 7.96 -14.03
C ILE A 26 -11.82 9.45 -14.13
N LYS A 27 -11.41 10.09 -13.02
CA LYS A 27 -11.07 11.51 -12.96
C LYS A 27 -9.58 11.77 -13.22
N MET A 28 -8.72 10.77 -13.02
CA MET A 28 -7.26 10.90 -13.14
C MET A 28 -6.67 9.76 -13.99
N ASN A 29 -6.30 10.07 -15.23
CA ASN A 29 -5.73 9.11 -16.19
C ASN A 29 -4.49 8.36 -15.65
N PHE A 30 -3.69 9.00 -14.80
CA PHE A 30 -2.55 8.36 -14.15
C PHE A 30 -2.96 7.17 -13.26
N LEU A 31 -3.98 7.34 -12.42
CA LEU A 31 -4.46 6.29 -11.52
C LEU A 31 -5.06 5.12 -12.31
N PHE A 32 -5.70 5.41 -13.44
CA PHE A 32 -6.21 4.38 -14.35
C PHE A 32 -5.09 3.55 -14.97
N SER A 33 -4.04 4.19 -15.49
CA SER A 33 -2.88 3.49 -16.06
C SER A 33 -2.15 2.64 -15.01
N LEU A 34 -2.01 3.16 -13.79
CA LEU A 34 -1.41 2.44 -12.68
C LEU A 34 -2.23 1.17 -12.36
N ARG A 35 -3.55 1.30 -12.21
CA ARG A 35 -4.47 0.17 -12.00
C ARG A 35 -4.38 -0.86 -13.12
N PHE A 36 -4.31 -0.42 -14.37
CA PHE A 36 -4.17 -1.30 -15.52
C PHE A 36 -2.87 -2.12 -15.43
N ALA A 37 -1.74 -1.49 -15.10
CA ALA A 37 -0.47 -2.18 -14.92
C ALA A 37 -0.55 -3.25 -13.81
N PHE A 38 -1.15 -2.94 -12.66
CA PHE A 38 -1.31 -3.88 -11.55
C PHE A 38 -2.23 -5.06 -11.87
N ARG A 39 -3.36 -4.80 -12.52
CA ARG A 39 -4.32 -5.86 -12.87
C ARG A 39 -3.75 -6.72 -14.00
N ASN A 40 -3.21 -6.13 -15.05
CA ASN A 40 -2.83 -6.85 -16.26
C ASN A 40 -1.50 -7.60 -16.11
N ASN A 41 -0.53 -7.04 -15.37
CA ASN A 41 0.80 -7.63 -15.28
C ASN A 41 1.01 -8.40 -13.97
N ARG A 42 1.05 -9.73 -14.07
CA ARG A 42 1.31 -10.62 -12.91
C ARG A 42 2.68 -10.35 -12.28
N ALA A 43 3.69 -9.98 -13.07
CA ALA A 43 5.03 -9.68 -12.57
C ALA A 43 5.03 -8.43 -11.68
N VAL A 44 4.30 -7.37 -12.07
CA VAL A 44 4.15 -6.15 -11.27
C VAL A 44 3.45 -6.45 -9.94
N ARG A 45 2.39 -7.27 -9.97
CA ARG A 45 1.71 -7.66 -8.74
C ARG A 45 2.60 -8.49 -7.81
N LEU A 46 3.31 -9.46 -8.36
CA LEU A 46 4.22 -10.30 -7.59
C LEU A 46 5.39 -9.50 -7.02
N SER A 47 5.96 -8.57 -7.79
CA SER A 47 7.04 -7.70 -7.31
C SER A 47 6.58 -6.78 -6.19
N LEU A 48 5.35 -6.27 -6.23
CA LEU A 48 4.75 -5.50 -5.14
C LEU A 48 4.52 -6.35 -3.89
N VAL A 49 4.04 -7.58 -4.03
CA VAL A 49 3.87 -8.50 -2.89
C VAL A 49 5.21 -8.82 -2.23
N ILE A 50 6.17 -9.31 -3.01
CA ILE A 50 7.50 -9.70 -2.51
C ILE A 50 8.22 -8.47 -1.95
N GLY A 51 8.24 -7.36 -2.69
CA GLY A 51 8.88 -6.11 -2.27
C GLY A 51 8.27 -5.55 -0.98
N GLY A 52 6.95 -5.63 -0.82
CA GLY A 52 6.27 -5.18 0.39
C GLY A 52 6.62 -6.00 1.62
N PHE A 53 6.64 -7.34 1.52
CA PHE A 53 7.08 -8.19 2.63
C PHE A 53 8.54 -7.96 2.98
N LEU A 54 9.43 -7.83 1.98
CA LEU A 54 10.84 -7.52 2.22
C LEU A 54 11.01 -6.15 2.90
N LEU A 55 10.21 -5.15 2.52
CA LEU A 55 10.23 -3.83 3.15
C LEU A 55 9.71 -3.86 4.59
N ALA A 56 8.62 -4.58 4.86
CA ALA A 56 8.11 -4.75 6.21
C ALA A 56 9.13 -5.46 7.11
N ILE A 57 9.77 -6.53 6.63
CA ILE A 57 10.85 -7.21 7.35
C ILE A 57 12.04 -6.27 7.54
N GLY A 58 12.42 -5.52 6.49
CA GLY A 58 13.49 -4.54 6.54
C GLY A 58 13.26 -3.49 7.62
N LEU A 59 12.05 -2.91 7.69
CA LEU A 59 11.68 -1.94 8.72
C LEU A 59 11.64 -2.55 10.12
N ALA A 60 11.22 -3.81 10.25
CA ALA A 60 11.20 -4.51 11.53
C ALA A 60 12.61 -4.79 12.08
N LEU A 61 13.54 -5.18 11.20
CA LEU A 61 14.91 -5.55 11.57
C LEU A 61 15.86 -4.34 11.67
N PHE A 62 15.62 -3.30 10.89
CA PHE A 62 16.46 -2.11 10.79
C PHE A 62 15.64 -0.84 11.05
N PRO A 63 15.29 -0.56 12.32
CA PRO A 63 14.64 0.68 12.67
C PRO A 63 15.48 1.88 12.21
N ILE A 64 14.80 2.94 11.80
CA ILE A 64 15.43 4.13 11.26
C ILE A 64 15.66 5.10 12.42
N ASP A 65 16.90 5.16 12.91
CA ASP A 65 17.33 6.18 13.86
C ASP A 65 17.57 7.53 13.16
N PRO A 66 17.49 8.68 13.87
CA PRO A 66 17.03 8.85 15.26
C PRO A 66 15.50 8.75 15.34
N GLY A 67 14.83 9.00 16.46
CA GLY A 67 13.36 9.11 16.49
C GLY A 67 12.52 7.84 16.78
N PRO A 68 11.20 8.04 17.04
CA PRO A 68 10.37 7.09 17.78
C PRO A 68 9.93 5.89 16.94
N ARG A 69 10.50 4.73 17.27
CA ARG A 69 10.24 3.42 16.63
C ARG A 69 8.75 3.07 16.44
N ILE A 70 7.86 3.49 17.35
CA ILE A 70 6.43 3.15 17.28
C ILE A 70 5.69 3.96 16.20
N ILE A 71 5.92 5.27 16.11
CA ILE A 71 5.19 6.11 15.15
C ILE A 71 5.95 6.16 13.82
N GLY A 72 7.28 6.21 13.93
CA GLY A 72 8.20 6.31 12.82
C GLY A 72 8.28 5.06 11.96
N ASP A 73 8.40 3.88 12.58
CA ASP A 73 8.68 2.66 11.83
C ASP A 73 7.54 1.65 11.90
N LEU A 74 6.93 1.45 13.08
CA LEU A 74 5.89 0.44 13.26
C LEU A 74 4.62 0.75 12.45
N LEU A 75 4.16 2.01 12.42
CA LEU A 75 2.97 2.39 11.64
C LEU A 75 3.17 2.18 10.13
N PRO A 76 4.24 2.72 9.49
CA PRO A 76 4.55 2.41 8.10
C PRO A 76 4.74 0.91 7.83
N MET A 77 5.45 0.20 8.70
CA MET A 77 5.70 -1.23 8.57
C MET A 77 4.40 -2.04 8.58
N LEU A 78 3.52 -1.82 9.56
CA LEU A 78 2.22 -2.50 9.64
C LEU A 78 1.38 -2.20 8.41
N ASN A 79 1.39 -0.96 7.92
CA ASN A 79 0.61 -0.58 6.76
C ASN A 79 1.16 -1.21 5.46
N ILE A 80 2.49 -1.25 5.29
CA ILE A 80 3.15 -1.96 4.19
C ILE A 80 2.81 -3.46 4.25
N PHE A 81 2.82 -4.05 5.44
CA PHE A 81 2.43 -5.45 5.63
C PHE A 81 0.96 -5.69 5.23
N LEU A 82 0.03 -4.86 5.70
CA LEU A 82 -1.39 -4.96 5.34
C LEU A 82 -1.63 -4.76 3.84
N LEU A 83 -0.92 -3.82 3.20
CA LEU A 83 -0.93 -3.65 1.75
C LEU A 83 -0.40 -4.89 1.02
N SER A 84 0.67 -5.50 1.51
CA SER A 84 1.27 -6.70 0.91
C SER A 84 0.30 -7.89 0.97
N VAL A 85 -0.37 -8.06 2.11
CA VAL A 85 -1.45 -9.04 2.27
C VAL A 85 -2.59 -8.73 1.32
N TRP A 86 -3.00 -7.46 1.19
CA TRP A 86 -4.04 -7.07 0.24
C TRP A 86 -3.67 -7.40 -1.21
N TYR A 87 -2.45 -7.09 -1.65
CA TYR A 87 -1.97 -7.45 -2.98
C TYR A 87 -1.95 -8.96 -3.20
N LEU A 88 -1.58 -9.74 -2.18
CA LEU A 88 -1.57 -11.19 -2.23
C LEU A 88 -2.99 -11.75 -2.38
N VAL A 89 -3.93 -11.28 -1.57
CA VAL A 89 -5.35 -11.66 -1.65
C VAL A 89 -5.92 -11.32 -3.02
N GLU A 90 -5.63 -10.13 -3.55
CA GLU A 90 -6.06 -9.71 -4.89
C GLU A 90 -5.38 -10.56 -5.99
N ALA A 91 -4.14 -11.01 -5.77
CA ALA A 91 -3.45 -11.91 -6.69
C ALA A 91 -4.08 -13.31 -6.75
N LEU A 92 -4.55 -13.81 -5.60
CA LEU A 92 -5.22 -15.10 -5.47
C LEU A 92 -6.67 -15.05 -5.97
N HIS A 93 -7.43 -13.99 -5.64
CA HIS A 93 -8.80 -13.78 -6.14
C HIS A 93 -8.85 -13.52 -7.66
N LYS A 94 -7.75 -13.10 -8.29
CA LYS A 94 -7.71 -13.04 -9.76
C LYS A 94 -7.53 -14.42 -10.40
N ALA A 95 -7.17 -15.44 -9.61
CA ALA A 95 -7.04 -16.83 -10.04
C ALA A 95 -8.31 -17.65 -9.74
N GLU A 96 -9.08 -17.26 -8.72
CA GLU A 96 -10.36 -17.86 -8.35
C GLU A 96 -11.50 -16.83 -8.46
N ALA A 97 -12.50 -17.11 -9.28
CA ALA A 97 -13.80 -16.44 -9.36
C ALA A 97 -13.94 -15.25 -10.33
N GLU A 98 -14.20 -15.61 -11.59
CA GLU A 98 -15.47 -15.28 -12.23
C GLU A 98 -16.60 -16.06 -11.53
N GLU A 99 -16.99 -15.72 -10.30
CA GLU A 99 -18.19 -16.29 -9.68
C GLU A 99 -18.71 -15.43 -8.51
N LEU A 100 -19.86 -14.81 -8.75
CA LEU A 100 -20.90 -14.54 -7.76
C LEU A 100 -20.59 -13.65 -6.54
N ILE A 101 -20.05 -12.45 -6.73
CA ILE A 101 -20.09 -11.43 -5.66
C ILE A 101 -21.40 -10.65 -5.76
N THR A 102 -22.33 -11.00 -4.89
CA THR A 102 -23.58 -10.26 -4.64
C THR A 102 -23.29 -8.76 -4.40
N SER A 103 -24.11 -7.89 -5.01
CA SER A 103 -23.92 -6.44 -5.10
C SER A 103 -23.80 -5.69 -3.76
N VAL A 104 -24.14 -6.34 -2.64
CA VAL A 104 -23.99 -5.80 -1.29
C VAL A 104 -22.56 -5.95 -0.76
N VAL A 105 -21.93 -7.10 -0.97
CA VAL A 105 -20.54 -7.36 -0.54
C VAL A 105 -19.55 -6.52 -1.34
N GLY A 106 -19.81 -6.34 -2.64
CA GLY A 106 -18.99 -5.49 -3.52
C GLY A 106 -18.89 -4.03 -3.05
N ARG A 107 -20.03 -3.40 -2.72
CA ARG A 107 -20.07 -2.00 -2.25
C ARG A 107 -19.38 -1.79 -0.91
N TYR A 108 -19.48 -2.77 0.01
CA TYR A 108 -18.77 -2.69 1.29
C TYR A 108 -17.25 -2.80 1.09
N ARG A 109 -16.81 -3.70 0.20
CA ARG A 109 -15.40 -3.86 -0.17
C ARG A 109 -14.83 -2.59 -0.79
N GLU A 110 -15.57 -1.94 -1.70
CA GLU A 110 -15.15 -0.67 -2.32
C GLU A 110 -14.95 0.44 -1.30
N ARG A 111 -15.93 0.68 -0.41
CA ARG A 111 -15.81 1.72 0.64
C ARG A 111 -14.66 1.44 1.62
N THR A 112 -14.46 0.18 1.97
CA THR A 112 -13.35 -0.21 2.86
C THR A 112 -12.01 0.04 2.19
N ARG A 113 -11.89 -0.30 0.90
CA ARG A 113 -10.69 -0.07 0.10
C ARG A 113 -10.36 1.41 -0.03
N GLU A 114 -11.35 2.25 -0.29
CA GLU A 114 -11.17 3.71 -0.36
C GLU A 114 -10.64 4.28 0.96
N ARG A 115 -11.25 3.90 2.10
CA ARG A 115 -10.79 4.31 3.44
C ARG A 115 -9.35 3.85 3.72
N MET A 116 -9.02 2.61 3.36
CA MET A 116 -7.64 2.11 3.47
C MET A 116 -6.69 2.94 2.61
N GLY A 117 -7.08 3.29 1.38
CA GLY A 117 -6.26 4.13 0.49
C GLY A 117 -5.95 5.49 1.09
N TYR A 118 -6.95 6.18 1.65
CA TYR A 118 -6.74 7.45 2.34
C TYR A 118 -5.90 7.30 3.61
N ALA A 119 -6.15 6.27 4.42
CA ALA A 119 -5.34 6.00 5.61
C ALA A 119 -3.87 5.74 5.26
N THR A 120 -3.62 4.97 4.19
CA THR A 120 -2.28 4.74 3.66
C THR A 120 -1.61 6.01 3.18
N LEU A 121 -2.34 6.87 2.45
CA LEU A 121 -1.79 8.15 2.01
C LEU A 121 -1.44 9.06 3.20
N VAL A 122 -2.32 9.15 4.21
CA VAL A 122 -2.05 9.94 5.42
C VAL A 122 -0.83 9.42 6.16
N ILE A 123 -0.69 8.10 6.32
CA ILE A 123 0.50 7.49 6.95
C ILE A 123 1.75 7.79 6.14
N ALA A 124 1.69 7.72 4.80
CA ALA A 124 2.81 8.08 3.94
C ALA A 124 3.21 9.56 4.09
N LEU A 125 2.22 10.45 4.14
CA LEU A 125 2.43 11.89 4.31
C LEU A 125 3.01 12.22 5.69
N ILE A 126 2.49 11.62 6.76
CA ILE A 126 3.04 11.80 8.12
C ILE A 126 4.48 11.28 8.16
N HIS A 127 4.71 10.08 7.64
CA HIS A 127 6.04 9.48 7.59
C HIS A 127 7.01 10.36 6.80
N PHE A 128 6.57 10.97 5.69
CA PHE A 128 7.40 11.83 4.82
C PHE A 128 7.60 13.27 5.31
N LEU A 129 6.55 13.95 5.79
CA LEU A 129 6.53 15.38 6.14
C LEU A 129 7.02 15.66 7.55
N LEU A 130 6.90 14.68 8.44
CA LEU A 130 7.37 14.80 9.81
C LEU A 130 8.58 13.88 10.05
N PRO A 131 9.64 13.95 9.22
CA PRO A 131 10.84 13.20 9.52
C PRO A 131 11.39 13.67 10.86
N HIS A 132 11.24 14.93 11.27
CA HIS A 132 11.71 15.41 12.57
C HIS A 132 10.93 14.85 13.79
N PHE A 133 9.72 14.28 13.63
CA PHE A 133 9.05 13.53 14.70
C PHE A 133 9.30 12.01 14.60
N VAL A 134 9.99 11.57 13.55
CA VAL A 134 10.31 10.18 13.23
C VAL A 134 11.81 9.91 13.34
N LEU A 135 12.63 10.96 13.21
CA LEU A 135 14.09 11.05 13.12
C LEU A 135 14.73 11.86 14.25
N LEU A 136 14.00 12.38 15.25
CA LEU A 136 14.60 13.06 16.43
C LEU A 136 13.91 12.59 17.71
#